data_AF-A0A849YRJ5-F1
#
_entry.id   AF-A0A849YRJ5-F1
#
_cell.length_a   1.000
_cell.length_b   1.000
_cell.length_c   1.000
_cell.angle_alpha   90.00
_cell.angle_beta   90.00
_cell.angle_gamma   90.00
#
_symmetry.space_group_name_H-M   'P 1'
#
loop_
_entity.id
_entity.type
_entity.pdbx_description
1 polymer ?
#
loop_
_entity_poly.entity_id
_entity_poly.type
_entity_poly.pdbx_seq_one_letter_code
_entity_poly.pdbx_strand_id
1 'polypeptide(L)'
;MAVMALAGCGGGASSPAKSGSEPMAESASFDATPNAAPAAPGQAPQGGEASGAAIRGDMKAEQEAPREPSNRPGLGTTWGETRDSKITTSPFVRADSKNAFATAALFYTDEEGARSMANASGFKRFSEGSIDVGGGVITAKLKSGNGMFLSGFEATGKKFIVGQAGERYSIVLQSHVPARLEVVVSVDGLDVIDGKAASFGKRGYLLDPNGSIEIDGFRQSMDTVAAFRFGSVRNSYAEKKTGDARNVGVIGVALFNEQGTNPSSWPRGDTQKRLDANPFPGQFATPPSN
;
A
#
# COMPACT_ATOMS: atom_id res chain seq x y z
N MET A 1 60.73 -35.06 25.03
CA MET A 1 62.18 -34.88 25.27
C MET A 1 62.64 -33.72 24.39
N ALA A 2 63.30 -32.71 24.98
CA ALA A 2 63.94 -31.51 24.38
C ALA A 2 63.00 -30.54 23.61
N VAL A 3 62.69 -29.30 24.03
CA VAL A 3 63.47 -28.12 24.50
C VAL A 3 64.35 -27.51 23.41
N MET A 4 64.01 -26.31 22.91
CA MET A 4 64.78 -25.07 23.11
C MET A 4 64.20 -23.85 22.38
N ALA A 5 64.22 -22.72 23.10
CA ALA A 5 63.98 -21.36 22.67
C ALA A 5 65.31 -20.63 22.36
N LEU A 6 65.24 -19.44 21.73
CA LEU A 6 66.07 -18.20 21.85
C LEU A 6 65.92 -17.40 20.53
N ALA A 7 65.39 -16.17 20.47
CA ALA A 7 65.77 -14.86 21.06
C ALA A 7 66.69 -14.01 20.14
N GLY A 8 66.35 -12.71 20.01
CA GLY A 8 67.14 -11.64 19.38
C GLY A 8 66.27 -10.68 18.55
N CYS A 9 65.65 -9.61 19.09
CA CYS A 9 66.17 -8.29 19.49
C CYS A 9 66.90 -7.50 18.39
N GLY A 10 66.26 -6.41 17.92
CA GLY A 10 66.86 -5.35 17.13
C GLY A 10 65.89 -4.17 16.99
N GLY A 11 66.09 -3.15 17.82
CA GLY A 11 65.26 -1.93 17.86
C GLY A 11 65.68 -0.87 16.84
N GLY A 12 64.75 0.04 16.55
CA GLY A 12 64.98 1.27 15.80
C GLY A 12 63.80 2.21 16.01
N ALA A 13 64.01 3.25 16.81
CA ALA A 13 63.02 4.24 17.19
C ALA A 13 62.97 5.41 16.19
N SER A 14 61.77 5.90 15.89
CA SER A 14 61.55 7.31 15.51
C SER A 14 60.10 7.71 15.80
N SER A 15 59.98 8.89 16.43
CA SER A 15 58.86 9.46 17.19
C SER A 15 57.51 9.62 16.48
N PRO A 16 56.41 9.77 17.26
CA PRO A 16 55.07 10.06 16.74
C PRO A 16 54.81 11.57 16.64
N ALA A 17 54.13 11.99 15.58
CA ALA A 17 53.52 13.30 15.47
C ALA A 17 52.16 13.32 16.20
N LYS A 18 52.01 14.25 17.15
CA LYS A 18 50.73 14.66 17.75
C LYS A 18 50.06 15.73 16.89
N SER A 19 48.73 15.65 16.80
CA SER A 19 47.73 16.75 16.71
C SER A 19 46.58 16.23 15.84
N GLY A 20 45.31 16.26 16.20
CA GLY A 20 44.59 16.80 17.35
C GLY A 20 43.18 16.20 17.28
N SER A 21 42.61 15.92 18.44
CA SER A 21 41.27 15.36 18.61
C SER A 21 40.32 16.48 19.01
N GLU A 22 39.20 16.64 18.29
CA GLU A 22 37.93 17.09 18.88
C GLU A 22 36.75 16.73 17.95
N PRO A 23 35.64 16.18 18.50
CA PRO A 23 34.42 15.86 17.78
C PRO A 23 33.32 16.92 18.01
N MET A 24 32.44 17.14 17.04
CA MET A 24 31.14 17.79 17.30
C MET A 24 30.02 17.03 16.58
N ALA A 25 29.21 16.37 17.41
CA ALA A 25 27.86 15.94 17.10
C ALA A 25 26.91 17.10 17.44
N GLU A 26 25.94 17.38 16.57
CA GLU A 26 24.86 18.33 16.85
C GLU A 26 23.52 17.59 16.75
N SER A 27 23.01 17.20 17.92
CA SER A 27 21.65 16.74 18.15
C SER A 27 20.84 17.92 18.70
N ALA A 28 19.93 18.47 17.91
CA ALA A 28 18.99 19.48 18.38
C ALA A 28 17.81 18.80 19.11
N SER A 29 17.87 18.79 20.44
CA SER A 29 16.72 18.59 21.33
C SER A 29 16.25 19.97 21.80
N PHE A 30 14.98 20.29 21.59
CA PHE A 30 14.36 21.51 22.08
C PHE A 30 13.96 21.31 23.54
N ASP A 31 14.64 22.06 24.42
CA ASP A 31 14.38 22.13 25.85
C ASP A 31 13.19 23.04 26.16
N ALA A 32 12.37 22.59 27.11
CA ALA A 32 11.29 23.36 27.71
C ALA A 32 11.85 24.10 28.93
N THR A 33 11.38 25.34 29.15
CA THR A 33 11.66 26.10 30.37
C THR A 33 10.38 26.68 30.98
N PRO A 34 10.38 26.98 32.30
CA PRO A 34 9.27 26.60 33.18
C PRO A 34 8.62 27.76 33.96
N ASN A 35 7.61 27.36 34.75
CA ASN A 35 7.32 27.80 36.13
C ASN A 35 6.23 28.87 36.37
N ALA A 36 5.14 28.49 37.05
CA ALA A 36 4.62 29.12 38.27
C ALA A 36 3.38 28.37 38.80
N ALA A 37 3.29 28.21 40.13
CA ALA A 37 2.37 27.33 40.88
C ALA A 37 1.13 28.08 41.45
N PRO A 38 0.40 27.59 42.48
CA PRO A 38 -0.99 27.12 42.40
C PRO A 38 -2.03 27.97 43.17
N ALA A 39 -3.33 27.74 42.94
CA ALA A 39 -4.40 28.19 43.84
C ALA A 39 -5.53 27.14 43.94
N ALA A 40 -5.98 26.89 45.17
CA ALA A 40 -7.07 25.98 45.54
C ALA A 40 -8.25 26.81 46.15
N PRO A 41 -9.31 26.20 46.72
CA PRO A 41 -10.60 25.87 46.07
C PRO A 41 -11.79 26.70 46.60
N GLY A 42 -12.87 26.84 45.81
CA GLY A 42 -14.07 27.61 46.19
C GLY A 42 -15.40 26.98 45.74
N GLN A 43 -16.05 26.32 46.70
CA GLN A 43 -17.49 26.06 46.96
C GLN A 43 -18.57 26.17 45.86
N ALA A 44 -19.42 25.13 45.83
CA ALA A 44 -20.78 25.14 45.28
C ALA A 44 -21.78 25.87 46.19
N PRO A 45 -22.95 26.26 45.65
CA PRO A 45 -24.20 25.92 46.34
C PRO A 45 -25.29 25.37 45.41
N GLN A 46 -26.12 24.49 45.98
CA GLN A 46 -27.38 23.98 45.46
C GLN A 46 -28.55 24.90 45.86
N GLY A 47 -29.57 24.96 44.99
CA GLY A 47 -30.99 24.96 45.38
C GLY A 47 -31.80 26.25 45.23
N GLY A 48 -32.93 26.17 44.48
CA GLY A 48 -34.09 27.06 44.67
C GLY A 48 -34.85 27.50 43.41
N GLU A 49 -35.99 26.84 43.15
CA GLU A 49 -37.09 27.11 42.21
C GLU A 49 -37.71 28.54 42.35
N ALA A 50 -38.53 29.17 41.48
CA ALA A 50 -39.31 28.84 40.28
C ALA A 50 -39.76 30.15 39.56
N SER A 51 -40.27 29.99 38.32
CA SER A 51 -41.45 30.69 37.73
C SER A 51 -41.22 31.51 36.45
N GLY A 52 -41.60 30.91 35.32
CA GLY A 52 -42.56 31.46 34.35
C GLY A 52 -42.16 32.64 33.47
N ALA A 53 -41.79 32.38 32.21
CA ALA A 53 -42.32 33.07 31.03
C ALA A 53 -41.86 32.37 29.74
N ALA A 54 -42.83 31.98 28.91
CA ALA A 54 -42.61 31.39 27.59
C ALA A 54 -42.00 32.41 26.62
N ILE A 55 -40.90 32.05 25.96
CA ILE A 55 -40.48 32.63 24.68
C ILE A 55 -40.12 31.50 23.72
N ARG A 56 -40.66 31.65 22.51
CA ARG A 56 -40.70 30.71 21.40
C ARG A 56 -39.31 30.47 20.82
N GLY A 57 -39.13 29.24 20.34
CA GLY A 57 -38.45 28.92 19.08
C GLY A 57 -36.94 29.08 19.11
N ASP A 58 -36.23 27.95 19.17
CA ASP A 58 -35.24 27.54 18.17
C ASP A 58 -34.59 26.23 18.65
N MET A 59 -35.39 25.15 18.64
CA MET A 59 -34.80 23.80 18.65
C MET A 59 -34.25 23.55 17.26
N LYS A 60 -32.96 23.82 17.09
CA LYS A 60 -32.19 23.31 15.97
C LYS A 60 -32.24 21.78 16.09
N ALA A 61 -33.14 21.17 15.33
CA ALA A 61 -33.20 19.74 15.17
C ALA A 61 -31.84 19.31 14.62
N GLU A 62 -31.00 18.76 15.49
CA GLU A 62 -29.83 17.99 15.08
C GLU A 62 -30.41 16.85 14.25
N GLN A 63 -30.37 17.02 12.93
CA GLN A 63 -30.90 16.08 11.97
C GLN A 63 -29.99 14.86 12.04
N GLU A 64 -30.35 13.95 12.96
CA GLU A 64 -29.70 12.67 13.15
C GLU A 64 -29.78 11.95 11.80
N ALA A 65 -28.66 11.93 11.09
CA ALA A 65 -28.54 11.22 9.82
C ALA A 65 -29.08 9.79 10.02
N PRO A 66 -29.82 9.23 9.04
CA PRO A 66 -30.37 7.89 9.19
C PRO A 66 -29.26 6.93 9.62
N ARG A 67 -29.38 6.34 10.82
CA ARG A 67 -28.46 5.29 11.28
C ARG A 67 -28.54 4.17 10.25
N GLU A 68 -27.48 4.04 9.46
CA GLU A 68 -27.42 3.06 8.39
C GLU A 68 -27.59 1.65 8.97
N PRO A 69 -28.34 0.76 8.31
CA PRO A 69 -28.67 -0.54 8.86
C PRO A 69 -27.41 -1.33 9.22
N SER A 70 -27.35 -1.80 10.47
CA SER A 70 -26.22 -2.44 11.15
C SER A 70 -25.70 -3.76 10.55
N ASN A 71 -26.19 -4.17 9.38
CA ASN A 71 -25.78 -5.40 8.70
C ASN A 71 -25.55 -5.11 7.22
N ARG A 72 -24.38 -4.57 6.91
CA ARG A 72 -23.89 -4.40 5.53
C ARG A 72 -23.06 -5.65 5.17
N PRO A 73 -23.55 -6.53 4.27
CA PRO A 73 -22.73 -7.61 3.75
C PRO A 73 -21.53 -7.01 3.01
N GLY A 74 -20.32 -7.52 3.28
CA GLY A 74 -19.11 -6.99 2.69
C GLY A 74 -17.87 -7.35 3.47
N LEU A 75 -16.73 -7.26 2.78
CA LEU A 75 -15.44 -7.62 3.34
C LEU A 75 -14.49 -6.45 3.10
N GLY A 76 -13.80 -6.02 4.16
CA GLY A 76 -12.80 -4.96 4.13
C GLY A 76 -11.44 -5.48 4.59
N THR A 77 -10.46 -4.58 4.75
CA THR A 77 -9.13 -4.94 5.22
C THR A 77 -8.94 -4.56 6.68
N THR A 78 -8.29 -5.47 7.39
CA THR A 78 -7.91 -5.35 8.80
C THR A 78 -6.41 -5.51 8.96
N TRP A 79 -5.88 -4.90 10.02
CA TRP A 79 -4.48 -5.05 10.40
C TRP A 79 -4.22 -6.45 10.95
N GLY A 80 -3.29 -7.16 10.32
CA GLY A 80 -2.78 -8.44 10.78
C GLY A 80 -1.51 -8.32 11.62
N GLU A 81 -0.82 -9.45 11.73
CA GLU A 81 0.46 -9.57 12.42
C GLU A 81 1.58 -8.76 11.73
N THR A 82 2.59 -8.35 12.50
CA THR A 82 3.82 -7.79 11.93
C THR A 82 4.59 -8.88 11.17
N ARG A 83 5.10 -8.55 9.99
CA ARG A 83 5.94 -9.40 9.14
C ARG A 83 7.18 -8.66 8.68
N ASP A 84 8.27 -9.40 8.53
CA ASP A 84 9.46 -8.91 7.86
C ASP A 84 9.16 -8.69 6.36
N SER A 85 9.41 -7.47 5.90
CA SER A 85 9.24 -7.02 4.52
C SER A 85 10.16 -5.82 4.28
N LYS A 86 11.38 -6.13 3.85
CA LYS A 86 12.45 -5.16 3.67
C LYS A 86 12.31 -4.42 2.35
N ILE A 87 12.51 -3.11 2.38
CA ILE A 87 12.60 -2.28 1.17
C ILE A 87 13.85 -1.41 1.21
N THR A 88 14.26 -0.98 0.02
CA THR A 88 15.22 0.09 -0.17
C THR A 88 14.58 1.20 -0.96
N THR A 89 15.08 2.42 -0.80
CA THR A 89 14.67 3.57 -1.62
C THR A 89 15.60 3.70 -2.81
N SER A 90 15.03 3.92 -4.00
CA SER A 90 15.79 4.28 -5.20
C SER A 90 15.26 5.60 -5.76
N PRO A 91 16.12 6.45 -6.34
CA PRO A 91 15.68 7.68 -6.98
C PRO A 91 14.78 7.34 -8.17
N PHE A 92 13.71 8.11 -8.33
CA PHE A 92 12.77 8.03 -9.44
C PHE A 92 12.08 9.39 -9.57
N VAL A 93 12.16 10.00 -10.74
CA VAL A 93 11.51 11.28 -11.05
C VAL A 93 10.37 10.99 -12.02
N ARG A 94 9.15 11.36 -11.64
CA ARG A 94 7.97 11.15 -12.50
C ARG A 94 8.02 12.07 -13.72
N ALA A 95 7.57 11.57 -14.87
CA ALA A 95 7.32 12.40 -16.03
C ALA A 95 6.21 13.45 -15.76
N ASP A 96 5.15 13.04 -15.06
CA ASP A 96 4.12 13.93 -14.51
C ASP A 96 3.94 13.61 -13.02
N SER A 97 4.16 14.61 -12.16
CA SER A 97 4.10 14.43 -10.71
C SER A 97 2.67 14.32 -10.17
N LYS A 98 1.68 14.86 -10.89
CA LYS A 98 0.28 14.99 -10.42
C LYS A 98 -0.64 13.99 -11.08
N ASN A 99 -0.37 13.61 -12.32
CA ASN A 99 -1.25 12.77 -13.11
C ASN A 99 -0.63 11.38 -13.32
N ALA A 100 -1.30 10.36 -12.79
CA ALA A 100 -1.01 8.99 -13.16
C ALA A 100 -1.39 8.79 -14.64
N PHE A 101 -0.54 8.14 -15.42
CA PHE A 101 -0.86 7.86 -16.83
C PHE A 101 -1.91 6.74 -16.95
N ALA A 102 -2.08 5.93 -15.91
CA ALA A 102 -3.11 4.91 -15.81
C ALA A 102 -3.54 4.66 -14.37
N THR A 103 -4.81 4.34 -14.18
CA THR A 103 -5.36 3.89 -12.89
C THR A 103 -6.25 2.67 -13.09
N ALA A 104 -6.39 1.85 -12.05
CA ALA A 104 -7.35 0.76 -12.00
C ALA A 104 -7.82 0.53 -10.56
N ALA A 105 -8.97 -0.12 -10.43
CA ALA A 105 -9.50 -0.56 -9.16
C ALA A 105 -9.79 -2.05 -9.21
N LEU A 106 -9.34 -2.76 -8.18
CA LEU A 106 -9.69 -4.15 -7.91
C LEU A 106 -10.69 -4.16 -6.77
N PHE A 107 -11.80 -4.88 -6.94
CA PHE A 107 -12.80 -5.04 -5.90
C PHE A 107 -12.60 -6.40 -5.23
N TYR A 108 -12.77 -6.47 -3.91
CA TYR A 108 -12.78 -7.73 -3.18
C TYR A 108 -13.99 -7.83 -2.27
N THR A 109 -14.46 -9.05 -2.05
CA THR A 109 -15.68 -9.34 -1.30
C THR A 109 -15.60 -10.74 -0.66
N ASP A 110 -16.57 -11.08 0.18
CA ASP A 110 -16.72 -12.43 0.73
C ASP A 110 -17.60 -13.33 -0.14
N GLU A 111 -17.71 -14.59 0.25
CA GLU A 111 -18.55 -15.55 -0.44
C GLU A 111 -20.05 -15.18 -0.35
N GLU A 112 -20.48 -14.53 0.72
CA GLU A 112 -21.86 -14.06 0.87
C GLU A 112 -22.20 -12.96 -0.15
N GLY A 113 -21.34 -11.95 -0.29
CA GLY A 113 -21.45 -10.91 -1.30
C GLY A 113 -21.40 -11.47 -2.71
N ALA A 114 -20.53 -12.45 -2.96
CA ALA A 114 -20.49 -13.18 -4.22
C ALA A 114 -21.82 -13.89 -4.53
N ARG A 115 -22.43 -14.55 -3.54
CA ARG A 115 -23.74 -15.21 -3.67
C ARG A 115 -24.86 -14.20 -3.91
N SER A 116 -24.84 -13.04 -3.26
CA SER A 116 -25.81 -11.96 -3.51
C SER A 116 -25.72 -11.41 -4.94
N MET A 117 -24.52 -11.42 -5.54
CA MET A 117 -24.28 -10.96 -6.92
C MET A 117 -24.38 -12.08 -7.97
N ALA A 118 -24.65 -13.32 -7.60
CA ALA A 118 -24.68 -14.45 -8.53
C ALA A 118 -25.74 -14.30 -9.64
N ASN A 119 -26.83 -13.59 -9.36
CA ASN A 119 -27.90 -13.30 -10.33
C ASN A 119 -27.67 -11.99 -11.11
N ALA A 120 -26.54 -11.30 -10.89
CA ALA A 120 -26.24 -10.06 -11.60
C ALA A 120 -25.91 -10.32 -13.07
N SER A 121 -26.16 -9.31 -13.90
CA SER A 121 -25.82 -9.38 -15.33
C SER A 121 -24.31 -9.56 -15.52
N GLY A 122 -23.93 -10.43 -16.46
CA GLY A 122 -22.54 -10.70 -16.79
C GLY A 122 -21.79 -11.55 -15.75
N PHE A 123 -22.51 -12.25 -14.85
CA PHE A 123 -21.87 -13.09 -13.84
C PHE A 123 -20.99 -14.19 -14.47
N LYS A 124 -19.68 -14.13 -14.24
CA LYS A 124 -18.73 -15.11 -14.75
C LYS A 124 -17.62 -15.37 -13.72
N ARG A 125 -17.48 -16.62 -13.27
CA ARG A 125 -16.37 -17.02 -12.39
C ARG A 125 -15.06 -17.18 -13.14
N PHE A 126 -13.96 -16.89 -12.45
CA PHE A 126 -12.60 -17.14 -12.90
C PHE A 126 -11.77 -17.74 -11.76
N SER A 127 -10.81 -18.60 -12.11
CA SER A 127 -9.94 -19.30 -11.15
C SER A 127 -8.82 -18.42 -10.61
N GLU A 128 -8.30 -17.49 -11.41
CA GLU A 128 -7.28 -16.52 -11.00
C GLU A 128 -7.77 -15.09 -11.26
N GLY A 129 -8.05 -14.36 -10.18
CA GLY A 129 -8.42 -12.96 -10.24
C GLY A 129 -7.26 -12.09 -10.65
N SER A 130 -7.39 -11.47 -11.83
CA SER A 130 -6.43 -10.51 -12.35
C SER A 130 -7.12 -9.29 -12.94
N ILE A 131 -6.52 -8.13 -12.69
CA ILE A 131 -6.86 -6.88 -13.36
C ILE A 131 -5.66 -6.37 -14.13
N ASP A 132 -5.91 -5.85 -15.33
CA ASP A 132 -4.89 -5.17 -16.12
C ASP A 132 -4.98 -3.68 -15.87
N VAL A 133 -3.84 -3.04 -15.64
CA VAL A 133 -3.73 -1.61 -15.39
C VAL A 133 -2.99 -0.98 -16.57
N GLY A 134 -3.51 0.15 -17.07
CA GLY A 134 -2.91 0.82 -18.24
C GLY A 134 -2.98 0.02 -19.52
N GLY A 135 -4.00 -0.84 -19.68
CA GLY A 135 -4.14 -1.69 -20.86
C GLY A 135 -3.11 -2.82 -20.94
N GLY A 136 -2.73 -3.38 -19.79
CA GLY A 136 -1.81 -4.52 -19.67
C GLY A 136 -0.35 -4.12 -19.40
N VAL A 137 -0.08 -2.86 -19.03
CA VAL A 137 1.27 -2.43 -18.62
C VAL A 137 1.71 -3.18 -17.37
N ILE A 138 0.79 -3.31 -16.41
CA ILE A 138 0.95 -4.23 -15.29
C ILE A 138 -0.31 -5.08 -15.12
N THR A 139 -0.15 -6.26 -14.52
CA THR A 139 -1.25 -7.06 -13.99
C THR A 139 -1.18 -7.06 -12.46
N ALA A 140 -2.32 -6.81 -11.81
CA ALA A 140 -2.46 -6.97 -10.36
C ALA A 140 -3.27 -8.22 -10.02
N LYS A 141 -2.79 -9.00 -9.05
CA LYS A 141 -3.43 -10.20 -8.50
C LYS A 141 -3.40 -10.16 -6.98
N LEU A 142 -4.31 -10.90 -6.33
CA LEU A 142 -4.23 -11.16 -4.90
C LEU A 142 -3.82 -12.60 -4.64
N LYS A 143 -2.97 -12.79 -3.64
CA LYS A 143 -2.45 -14.09 -3.23
C LYS A 143 -2.81 -14.34 -1.78
N SER A 144 -3.38 -15.51 -1.49
CA SER A 144 -3.75 -15.91 -0.12
C SER A 144 -2.49 -16.22 0.70
N GLY A 145 -2.64 -16.26 2.03
CA GLY A 145 -1.58 -16.61 2.96
C GLY A 145 -0.97 -18.00 2.74
N ASN A 146 -1.65 -18.89 2.01
CA ASN A 146 -1.14 -20.20 1.57
C ASN A 146 -0.34 -20.16 0.27
N GLY A 147 -0.21 -18.99 -0.37
CA GLY A 147 0.55 -18.79 -1.60
C GLY A 147 -0.24 -18.95 -2.90
N MET A 148 -1.53 -19.32 -2.83
CA MET A 148 -2.40 -19.46 -4.00
C MET A 148 -2.98 -18.12 -4.45
N PHE A 149 -3.08 -17.89 -5.75
CA PHE A 149 -3.84 -16.74 -6.26
C PHE A 149 -5.33 -16.91 -5.95
N LEU A 150 -5.96 -15.83 -5.52
CA LEU A 150 -7.37 -15.82 -5.20
C LEU A 150 -8.22 -15.86 -6.48
N SER A 151 -9.33 -16.59 -6.39
CA SER A 151 -10.34 -16.67 -7.44
C SER A 151 -11.35 -15.52 -7.32
N GLY A 152 -12.27 -15.43 -8.27
CA GLY A 152 -13.29 -14.41 -8.21
C GLY A 152 -14.33 -14.53 -9.30
N PHE A 153 -15.04 -13.42 -9.52
CA PHE A 153 -16.10 -13.34 -10.51
C PHE A 153 -16.18 -11.94 -11.11
N GLU A 154 -16.70 -11.87 -12.32
CA GLU A 154 -17.15 -10.62 -12.93
C GLU A 154 -18.65 -10.48 -12.69
N ALA A 155 -19.12 -9.28 -12.35
CA ALA A 155 -20.53 -8.94 -12.25
C ALA A 155 -20.72 -7.45 -12.53
N THR A 156 -21.74 -7.08 -13.31
CA THR A 156 -22.04 -5.67 -13.64
C THR A 156 -20.82 -4.95 -14.26
N GLY A 157 -20.05 -5.66 -15.09
CA GLY A 157 -18.84 -5.14 -15.74
C GLY A 157 -17.66 -4.84 -14.79
N LYS A 158 -17.70 -5.32 -13.55
CA LYS A 158 -16.63 -5.18 -12.56
C LYS A 158 -16.10 -6.56 -12.16
N LYS A 159 -14.79 -6.66 -11.95
CA LYS A 159 -14.15 -7.87 -11.42
C LYS A 159 -14.03 -7.79 -9.90
N PHE A 160 -14.49 -8.84 -9.23
CA PHE A 160 -14.44 -9.04 -7.80
C PHE A 160 -13.57 -10.24 -7.47
N ILE A 161 -12.65 -10.10 -6.53
CA ILE A 161 -11.91 -11.21 -5.93
C ILE A 161 -12.62 -11.65 -4.67
N VAL A 162 -12.75 -12.96 -4.49
CA VAL A 162 -13.39 -13.54 -3.31
C VAL A 162 -12.31 -13.90 -2.30
N GLY A 163 -12.39 -13.28 -1.14
CA GLY A 163 -11.57 -13.59 0.03
C GLY A 163 -12.39 -14.23 1.14
N GLN A 164 -11.73 -14.93 2.05
CA GLN A 164 -12.36 -15.47 3.25
C GLN A 164 -12.02 -14.58 4.44
N ALA A 165 -13.03 -14.25 5.25
CA ALA A 165 -12.84 -13.44 6.45
C ALA A 165 -11.81 -14.07 7.39
N GLY A 166 -10.91 -13.26 7.91
CA GLY A 166 -9.77 -13.64 8.74
C GLY A 166 -8.54 -14.06 7.94
N GLU A 167 -8.66 -14.42 6.66
CA GLU A 167 -7.49 -14.85 5.88
C GLU A 167 -6.55 -13.70 5.55
N ARG A 168 -5.25 -14.03 5.55
CA ARG A 168 -4.21 -13.12 5.08
C ARG A 168 -4.18 -13.11 3.56
N TYR A 169 -3.87 -11.97 2.97
CA TYR A 169 -3.57 -11.87 1.56
C TYR A 169 -2.40 -10.89 1.30
N SER A 170 -1.82 -10.97 0.12
CA SER A 170 -0.83 -10.03 -0.40
C SER A 170 -1.26 -9.54 -1.79
N ILE A 171 -0.78 -8.36 -2.19
CA ILE A 171 -1.03 -7.78 -3.52
C ILE A 171 0.21 -8.03 -4.37
N VAL A 172 0.05 -8.76 -5.47
CA VAL A 172 1.13 -9.03 -6.43
C VAL A 172 0.93 -8.16 -7.65
N LEU A 173 1.94 -7.35 -7.97
CA LEU A 173 1.97 -6.50 -9.16
C LEU A 173 3.09 -6.98 -10.07
N GLN A 174 2.77 -7.28 -11.33
CA GLN A 174 3.72 -7.74 -12.34
C GLN A 174 3.74 -6.75 -13.50
N SER A 175 4.93 -6.22 -13.82
CA SER A 175 5.17 -5.39 -15.00
C SER A 175 5.36 -6.28 -16.23
N HIS A 176 4.81 -5.83 -17.36
CA HIS A 176 4.98 -6.47 -18.67
C HIS A 176 5.73 -5.58 -19.66
N VAL A 177 6.34 -4.50 -19.17
CA VAL A 177 7.03 -3.50 -19.98
C VAL A 177 8.51 -3.40 -19.59
N PRO A 178 9.40 -3.13 -20.56
CA PRO A 178 10.83 -3.00 -20.32
C PRO A 178 11.20 -1.61 -19.77
N ALA A 179 10.45 -1.10 -18.80
CA ALA A 179 10.67 0.20 -18.18
C ALA A 179 10.34 0.16 -16.68
N ARG A 180 11.01 1.02 -15.92
CA ARG A 180 10.71 1.23 -14.50
C ARG A 180 9.40 1.98 -14.35
N LEU A 181 8.61 1.55 -13.38
CA LEU A 181 7.32 2.17 -13.05
C LEU A 181 7.31 2.53 -11.57
N GLU A 182 6.67 3.65 -11.24
CA GLU A 182 6.25 3.92 -9.87
C GLU A 182 4.76 3.59 -9.75
N VAL A 183 4.41 2.79 -8.75
CA VAL A 183 3.05 2.33 -8.50
C VAL A 183 2.59 2.75 -7.12
N VAL A 184 1.61 3.65 -7.08
CA VAL A 184 0.92 4.04 -5.86
C VAL A 184 -0.24 3.06 -5.65
N VAL A 185 -0.26 2.41 -4.50
CA VAL A 185 -1.25 1.40 -4.14
C VAL A 185 -2.02 1.87 -2.92
N SER A 186 -3.33 1.68 -2.96
CA SER A 186 -4.22 1.96 -1.84
C SER A 186 -5.12 0.77 -1.56
N VAL A 187 -5.44 0.57 -0.29
CA VAL A 187 -6.38 -0.45 0.19
C VAL A 187 -7.38 0.26 1.08
N ASP A 188 -8.67 0.12 0.75
CA ASP A 188 -9.78 0.79 1.42
C ASP A 188 -9.60 2.33 1.53
N GLY A 189 -8.98 2.93 0.51
CA GLY A 189 -8.69 4.36 0.45
C GLY A 189 -7.45 4.80 1.24
N LEU A 190 -6.74 3.89 1.88
CA LEU A 190 -5.49 4.18 2.60
C LEU A 190 -4.28 3.77 1.79
N ASP A 191 -3.28 4.63 1.75
CA ASP A 191 -1.99 4.36 1.14
C ASP A 191 -1.26 3.23 1.91
N VAL A 192 -0.73 2.26 1.17
CA VAL A 192 -0.11 1.07 1.78
C VAL A 192 1.26 1.34 2.41
N ILE A 193 1.90 2.48 2.10
CA ILE A 193 3.22 2.87 2.62
C ILE A 193 3.08 3.69 3.92
N ASP A 194 2.16 4.65 3.99
CA ASP A 194 2.05 5.53 5.16
C ASP A 194 0.75 5.34 5.98
N GLY A 195 -0.20 4.54 5.50
CA GLY A 195 -1.47 4.27 6.18
C GLY A 195 -2.39 5.50 6.33
N LYS A 196 -2.13 6.59 5.61
CA LYS A 196 -2.99 7.78 5.53
C LYS A 196 -3.81 7.74 4.23
N ALA A 197 -4.77 8.64 4.08
CA ALA A 197 -5.58 8.75 2.86
C ALA A 197 -4.72 8.79 1.60
N ALA A 198 -5.02 7.93 0.62
CA ALA A 198 -4.28 7.81 -0.61
C ALA A 198 -4.39 9.07 -1.47
N SER A 199 -3.30 9.42 -2.16
CA SER A 199 -3.32 10.52 -3.12
C SER A 199 -2.25 10.32 -4.19
N PHE A 200 -2.47 10.90 -5.37
CA PHE A 200 -1.49 10.84 -6.46
C PHE A 200 -0.19 11.55 -6.13
N GLY A 201 -0.16 12.51 -5.19
CA GLY A 201 1.07 13.20 -4.81
C GLY A 201 2.02 12.37 -3.93
N LYS A 202 1.57 11.24 -3.39
CA LYS A 202 2.40 10.37 -2.55
C LYS A 202 3.32 9.49 -3.38
N ARG A 203 4.42 9.07 -2.77
CA ARG A 203 5.35 8.11 -3.38
C ARG A 203 4.80 6.69 -3.32
N GLY A 204 5.11 5.89 -4.33
CA GLY A 204 4.73 4.50 -4.45
C GLY A 204 5.92 3.54 -4.46
N TYR A 205 5.62 2.26 -4.64
CA TYR A 205 6.65 1.25 -4.88
C TYR A 205 7.21 1.37 -6.29
N LEU A 206 8.48 1.00 -6.46
CA LEU A 206 9.09 0.92 -7.78
C LEU A 206 9.00 -0.51 -8.30
N LEU A 207 8.46 -0.67 -9.50
CA LEU A 207 8.53 -1.91 -10.27
C LEU A 207 9.68 -1.79 -11.26
N ASP A 208 10.56 -2.79 -11.22
CA ASP A 208 11.62 -2.93 -12.20
C ASP A 208 11.06 -3.38 -13.58
N PRO A 209 11.82 -3.16 -14.67
CA PRO A 209 11.43 -3.60 -16.00
C PRO A 209 11.11 -5.10 -16.03
N ASN A 210 9.91 -5.46 -16.49
CA ASN A 210 9.38 -6.84 -16.47
C ASN A 210 9.42 -7.54 -15.10
N GLY A 211 9.59 -6.78 -14.01
CA GLY A 211 9.69 -7.30 -12.65
C GLY A 211 8.33 -7.41 -11.98
N SER A 212 8.33 -7.99 -10.78
CA SER A 212 7.18 -8.02 -9.88
C SER A 212 7.55 -7.58 -8.48
N ILE A 213 6.53 -7.11 -7.76
CA ILE A 213 6.59 -6.91 -6.32
C ILE A 213 5.39 -7.60 -5.66
N GLU A 214 5.59 -8.03 -4.42
CA GLU A 214 4.53 -8.52 -3.54
C GLU A 214 4.44 -7.57 -2.33
N ILE A 215 3.25 -7.03 -2.08
CA ILE A 215 2.96 -6.13 -0.98
C ILE A 215 2.17 -6.92 0.07
N ASP A 216 2.85 -7.26 1.15
CA ASP A 216 2.33 -8.14 2.20
C ASP A 216 1.37 -7.42 3.19
N GLY A 217 1.41 -6.09 3.24
CA GLY A 217 0.71 -5.34 4.27
C GLY A 217 0.91 -3.83 4.24
N PHE A 218 0.31 -3.15 5.22
CA PHE A 218 0.56 -1.74 5.50
C PHE A 218 1.94 -1.58 6.12
N ARG A 219 2.76 -0.69 5.57
CA ARG A 219 4.13 -0.51 6.05
C ARG A 219 4.17 0.12 7.44
N GLN A 220 5.02 -0.46 8.29
CA GLN A 220 5.29 0.01 9.65
C GLN A 220 6.68 0.66 9.75
N SER A 221 7.64 0.15 8.97
CA SER A 221 9.02 0.64 8.91
C SER A 221 9.65 0.28 7.55
N MET A 222 10.94 0.51 7.35
CA MET A 222 11.65 0.01 6.16
C MET A 222 11.80 -1.52 6.14
N ASP A 223 11.68 -2.17 7.29
CA ASP A 223 11.92 -3.61 7.45
C ASP A 223 10.64 -4.42 7.69
N THR A 224 9.54 -3.77 8.06
CA THR A 224 8.34 -4.46 8.54
C THR A 224 7.04 -3.87 8.03
N VAL A 225 6.03 -4.73 7.94
CA VAL A 225 4.64 -4.41 7.57
C VAL A 225 3.67 -5.05 8.56
N ALA A 226 2.48 -4.47 8.70
CA ALA A 226 1.31 -5.11 9.29
C ALA A 226 0.54 -5.83 8.16
N ALA A 227 0.46 -7.16 8.23
CA ALA A 227 -0.10 -7.97 7.15
C ALA A 227 -1.55 -7.59 6.80
N PHE A 228 -1.92 -7.66 5.51
CA PHE A 228 -3.32 -7.49 5.14
C PHE A 228 -4.13 -8.72 5.53
N ARG A 229 -5.26 -8.49 6.21
CA ARG A 229 -6.25 -9.53 6.47
C ARG A 229 -7.62 -9.10 6.00
N PHE A 230 -8.32 -10.00 5.35
CA PHE A 230 -9.73 -9.85 5.08
C PHE A 230 -10.50 -9.81 6.40
N GLY A 231 -11.32 -8.78 6.63
CA GLY A 231 -12.13 -8.63 7.84
C GLY A 231 -13.56 -8.26 7.52
N SER A 232 -14.49 -8.64 8.38
CA SER A 232 -15.89 -8.23 8.25
C SER A 232 -16.02 -6.71 8.45
N VAL A 233 -16.96 -6.08 7.74
CA VAL A 233 -17.20 -4.61 7.75
C VAL A 233 -17.19 -4.03 9.17
N ARG A 234 -17.75 -4.77 10.14
CA ARG A 234 -17.81 -4.42 11.57
C ARG A 234 -16.45 -4.11 12.22
N ASN A 235 -15.31 -4.41 11.57
CA ASN A 235 -13.97 -4.19 12.08
C ASN A 235 -12.97 -3.55 11.10
N SER A 236 -13.41 -3.12 9.90
CA SER A 236 -12.49 -2.62 8.86
C SER A 236 -11.71 -1.38 9.32
N TYR A 237 -10.40 -1.38 9.07
CA TYR A 237 -9.50 -0.33 9.57
C TYR A 237 -9.84 1.06 8.99
N ALA A 238 -10.29 1.12 7.73
CA ALA A 238 -10.69 2.36 7.07
C ALA A 238 -11.90 3.05 7.72
N GLU A 239 -12.88 2.29 8.23
CA GLU A 239 -13.99 2.86 9.01
C GLU A 239 -13.47 3.46 10.32
N LYS A 240 -12.59 2.74 11.03
CA LYS A 240 -12.01 3.20 12.30
C LYS A 240 -11.11 4.44 12.16
N LYS A 241 -10.46 4.61 11.00
CA LYS A 241 -9.52 5.71 10.73
C LYS A 241 -10.15 6.93 10.06
N THR A 242 -11.16 6.74 9.22
CA THR A 242 -11.60 7.79 8.27
C THR A 242 -13.12 7.94 8.19
N GLY A 243 -13.90 6.96 8.69
CA GLY A 243 -15.37 6.98 8.61
C GLY A 243 -15.96 6.92 7.19
N ASP A 244 -15.14 6.70 6.16
CA ASP A 244 -15.59 6.73 4.76
C ASP A 244 -15.82 5.32 4.22
N ALA A 245 -17.03 4.80 4.45
CA ALA A 245 -17.45 3.44 4.06
C ALA A 245 -17.48 3.21 2.54
N ARG A 246 -17.34 4.27 1.72
CA ARG A 246 -17.44 4.22 0.25
C ARG A 246 -16.29 3.48 -0.42
N ASN A 247 -15.13 3.36 0.23
CA ASN A 247 -13.94 2.73 -0.34
C ASN A 247 -13.67 1.32 0.21
N VAL A 248 -14.50 0.80 1.11
CA VAL A 248 -14.32 -0.54 1.69
C VAL A 248 -14.46 -1.60 0.60
N GLY A 249 -13.50 -2.54 0.55
CA GLY A 249 -13.50 -3.59 -0.48
C GLY A 249 -12.84 -3.16 -1.79
N VAL A 250 -12.08 -2.06 -1.80
CA VAL A 250 -11.44 -1.51 -3.01
C VAL A 250 -9.93 -1.41 -2.83
N ILE A 251 -9.19 -1.92 -3.81
CA ILE A 251 -7.75 -1.73 -3.96
C ILE A 251 -7.52 -0.84 -5.18
N GLY A 252 -7.02 0.37 -4.96
CA GLY A 252 -6.71 1.32 -6.02
C GLY A 252 -5.24 1.23 -6.42
N VAL A 253 -4.98 1.25 -7.72
CA VAL A 253 -3.63 1.22 -8.31
C VAL A 253 -3.47 2.39 -9.27
N ALA A 254 -2.39 3.16 -9.12
CA ALA A 254 -2.06 4.28 -10.01
C ALA A 254 -0.61 4.15 -10.50
N LEU A 255 -0.43 4.26 -11.82
CA LEU A 255 0.87 4.11 -12.47
C LEU A 255 1.45 5.45 -12.88
N PHE A 256 2.73 5.63 -12.60
CA PHE A 256 3.55 6.75 -13.03
C PHE A 256 4.79 6.22 -13.75
N ASN A 257 5.16 6.91 -14.81
CA ASN A 257 6.33 6.60 -15.61
C ASN A 257 7.46 7.56 -15.28
N GLU A 258 8.69 7.08 -15.48
CA GLU A 258 9.89 7.87 -15.22
C GLU A 258 10.05 8.98 -16.26
N GLN A 259 10.61 10.12 -15.86
CA GLN A 259 10.91 11.21 -16.76
C GLN A 259 11.77 10.72 -17.93
N GLY A 260 11.38 11.08 -19.16
CA GLY A 260 12.04 10.62 -20.38
C GLY A 260 11.54 9.27 -20.92
N THR A 261 10.62 8.59 -20.22
CA THR A 261 9.95 7.38 -20.73
C THR A 261 8.55 7.70 -21.26
N ASN A 262 8.04 6.92 -22.22
CA ASN A 262 6.69 7.09 -22.76
C ASN A 262 5.89 5.77 -22.73
N PRO A 263 4.89 5.65 -21.83
CA PRO A 263 4.06 4.46 -21.70
C PRO A 263 3.24 4.12 -22.95
N SER A 264 2.77 5.13 -23.66
CA SER A 264 1.96 4.95 -24.88
C SER A 264 2.75 4.32 -26.04
N SER A 265 4.07 4.42 -25.99
CA SER A 265 4.97 3.84 -27.00
C SER A 265 5.36 2.39 -26.71
N TRP A 266 5.03 1.87 -25.52
CA TRP A 266 5.39 0.50 -25.17
C TRP A 266 4.48 -0.48 -25.92
N PRO A 267 5.05 -1.35 -26.77
CA PRO A 267 4.25 -2.30 -27.51
C PRO A 267 3.55 -3.27 -26.54
N ARG A 268 2.23 -3.15 -26.49
CA ARG A 268 1.35 -4.02 -25.71
C ARG A 268 1.47 -5.44 -26.29
N GLY A 269 2.23 -6.31 -25.62
CA GLY A 269 2.37 -7.73 -25.98
C GLY A 269 3.63 -8.14 -26.77
N ASP A 270 4.59 -7.25 -27.01
CA ASP A 270 5.82 -7.62 -27.74
C ASP A 270 6.75 -8.52 -26.93
N THR A 271 6.76 -8.43 -25.60
CA THR A 271 7.60 -9.30 -24.76
C THR A 271 7.20 -10.77 -24.94
N GLN A 272 5.89 -11.07 -24.96
CA GLN A 272 5.39 -12.42 -25.25
C GLN A 272 5.70 -12.83 -26.69
N LYS A 273 5.47 -11.95 -27.69
CA LYS A 273 5.83 -12.22 -29.10
C LYS A 273 7.33 -12.41 -29.33
N ARG A 274 8.20 -11.79 -28.55
CA ARG A 274 9.66 -11.92 -28.60
C ARG A 274 10.16 -13.16 -27.88
N LEU A 275 9.48 -13.59 -26.82
CA LEU A 275 9.76 -14.86 -26.13
C LEU A 275 9.24 -16.07 -26.94
N ASP A 276 8.10 -15.91 -27.62
CA ASP A 276 7.54 -16.87 -28.58
C ASP A 276 8.14 -16.72 -29.99
N ALA A 277 9.06 -15.77 -30.19
CA ALA A 277 9.75 -15.63 -31.46
C ALA A 277 10.63 -16.86 -31.68
N ASN A 278 10.22 -17.72 -32.60
CA ASN A 278 11.08 -18.79 -33.10
C ASN A 278 12.31 -18.14 -33.76
N PRO A 279 13.55 -18.33 -33.25
CA PRO A 279 14.75 -17.75 -33.84
C PRO A 279 15.07 -18.33 -35.23
N PHE A 280 14.37 -19.40 -35.66
CA PHE A 280 14.49 -20.02 -36.97
C PHE A 280 13.11 -20.24 -37.63
N PRO A 281 12.41 -19.17 -38.05
CA PRO A 281 11.14 -19.30 -38.73
C PRO A 281 11.38 -19.60 -40.22
N GLY A 282 11.70 -20.85 -40.55
CA GLY A 282 11.83 -21.36 -41.94
C GLY A 282 13.25 -21.75 -42.38
N GLN A 283 13.35 -22.59 -43.41
CA GLN A 283 14.63 -23.15 -43.92
C GLN A 283 15.36 -22.25 -44.93
N PHE A 284 14.70 -21.23 -45.50
CA PHE A 284 15.26 -20.38 -46.56
C PHE A 284 14.81 -18.92 -46.42
N ALA A 285 15.68 -17.98 -46.77
CA ALA A 285 15.36 -16.54 -46.77
C ALA A 285 14.40 -16.20 -47.92
N THR A 286 13.32 -15.47 -47.63
CA THR A 286 12.44 -14.90 -48.66
C THR A 286 12.81 -13.43 -48.85
N PRO A 287 13.08 -12.96 -50.09
CA PRO A 287 13.39 -11.56 -50.33
C PRO A 287 12.19 -10.66 -50.04
N PRO A 288 12.40 -9.37 -49.68
CA PRO A 288 11.31 -8.42 -49.51
C PRO A 288 10.53 -8.30 -50.82
N SER A 289 9.20 -8.37 -50.74
CA SER A 289 8.33 -8.10 -51.88
C SER A 289 8.48 -6.64 -52.28
N ASN A 290 8.83 -6.40 -53.56
CA ASN A 290 8.85 -5.07 -54.18
C ASN A 290 7.46 -4.42 -54.19
#